data_AF-A0A351BN37-F1
#
_entry.id   AF-A0A351BN37-F1
#
_cell.length_a   1.000
_cell.length_b   1.000
_cell.length_c   1.000
_cell.angle_alpha   90.00
_cell.angle_beta   90.00
_cell.angle_gamma   90.00
#
_symmetry.space_group_name_H-M   'P 1'
#
loop_
_entity.id
_entity.type
_entity.pdbx_description
1 polymer ?
#
loop_
_entity_poly.entity_id
_entity_poly.type
_entity_poly.pdbx_seq_one_letter_code
_entity_poly.pdbx_strand_id
1 'polypeptide(L)' 'MTFAAMLEGEVERNVAAALAEDVGSGDLTAQLVPAAGAGRATVIAREDAILCGSPWFAACFRQLD' A
#
# COMPACT_ATOMS: atom_id res chain seq x y z
N MET A 1 3.86 -5.29 -25.80
CA MET A 1 3.88 -4.97 -24.36
C MET A 1 5.26 -5.32 -23.83
N THR A 2 5.92 -4.43 -23.10
CA THR A 2 7.21 -4.73 -22.46
C THR A 2 6.97 -5.52 -21.16
N PHE A 3 7.94 -6.32 -20.73
CA PHE A 3 7.87 -7.04 -19.46
C PHE A 3 7.63 -6.11 -18.27
N ALA A 4 8.26 -4.93 -18.27
CA ALA A 4 8.08 -3.91 -17.24
C ALA A 4 6.62 -3.41 -17.16
N ALA A 5 5.99 -3.13 -18.31
CA ALA A 5 4.60 -2.68 -18.34
C ALA A 5 3.62 -3.77 -17.88
N MET A 6 3.89 -5.04 -18.21
CA MET A 6 3.13 -6.17 -17.68
C MET A 6 3.25 -6.23 -16.15
N LEU A 7 4.46 -6.10 -15.61
CA LEU A 7 4.69 -6.16 -14.17
C LEU A 7 4.00 -5.02 -13.42
N GLU A 8 4.00 -3.81 -13.97
CA GLU A 8 3.28 -2.66 -13.41
C GLU A 8 1.77 -2.91 -13.34
N GLY A 9 1.16 -3.46 -14.41
CA GLY A 9 -0.24 -3.88 -14.38
C GLY A 9 -0.52 -5.00 -13.38
N GLU A 10 0.45 -5.89 -13.12
CA GLU A 10 0.31 -6.91 -12.08
C GLU A 10 0.38 -6.31 -10.67
N VAL A 11 1.28 -5.33 -10.44
CA VAL A 11 1.39 -4.59 -9.17
C VAL A 11 0.05 -3.95 -8.81
N GLU A 12 -0.54 -3.19 -9.74
CA GLU A 12 -1.78 -2.45 -9.49
C GLU A 12 -2.94 -3.39 -9.14
N ARG A 13 -3.08 -4.51 -9.85
CA ARG A 13 -4.11 -5.52 -9.56
C ARG A 13 -3.90 -6.20 -8.21
N ASN A 14 -2.67 -6.53 -7.86
CA ASN A 14 -2.36 -7.15 -6.56
C ASN A 14 -2.70 -6.20 -5.40
N VAL A 15 -2.36 -4.92 -5.55
CA VAL A 15 -2.67 -3.89 -4.54
C VAL A 15 -4.18 -3.69 -4.42
N ALA A 16 -4.89 -3.58 -5.55
CA ALA A 16 -6.34 -3.41 -5.54
C ALA A 16 -7.05 -4.60 -4.86
N ALA A 17 -6.61 -5.83 -5.13
CA ALA A 17 -7.16 -7.02 -4.50
C ALA A 17 -6.91 -7.03 -2.98
N ALA A 18 -5.68 -6.71 -2.56
CA ALA A 18 -5.31 -6.67 -1.14
C ALA A 18 -6.07 -5.58 -0.37
N LEU A 19 -6.21 -4.38 -0.94
CA LEU A 19 -6.97 -3.29 -0.33
C LEU A 19 -8.46 -3.62 -0.25
N ALA A 20 -9.03 -4.26 -1.27
CA ALA A 20 -10.44 -4.65 -1.26
C ALA A 20 -10.75 -5.69 -0.17
N GLU A 21 -9.83 -6.63 0.08
CA GLU A 21 -9.97 -7.63 1.14
C GLU A 21 -9.87 -7.01 2.55
N ASP A 22 -8.88 -6.14 2.77
CA ASP A 22 -8.56 -5.62 4.12
C ASP A 22 -9.43 -4.41 4.52
N VAL A 23 -9.66 -3.48 3.58
CA VAL A 23 -10.36 -2.22 3.86
C VAL A 23 -11.86 -2.33 3.60
N GLY A 24 -12.28 -3.01 2.53
CA GLY A 24 -13.69 -3.15 2.16
C GLY A 24 -14.43 -1.80 2.11
N SER A 25 -15.42 -1.61 2.99
CA SER A 25 -16.19 -0.36 3.11
C SER A 25 -15.49 0.76 3.89
N GLY A 26 -14.30 0.51 4.43
CA GLY A 26 -13.50 1.46 5.19
C GLY A 26 -12.98 0.91 6.53
N ASP A 27 -11.92 1.53 7.05
CA ASP A 27 -11.37 1.21 8.38
C ASP A 27 -12.16 1.94 9.48
N LEU A 28 -12.93 1.19 10.28
CA LEU A 28 -13.73 1.73 11.38
C LEU A 28 -12.88 2.21 12.56
N THR A 29 -11.70 1.62 12.78
CA THR A 29 -10.82 2.00 13.89
C THR A 29 -10.14 3.33 13.58
N ALA A 30 -9.76 3.55 12.31
CA ALA A 30 -9.23 4.83 11.86
C ALA A 30 -10.21 6.00 12.07
N GLN A 31 -11.53 5.76 12.04
CA GLN A 31 -12.55 6.79 12.27
C GLN A 31 -12.56 7.34 13.71
N LEU A 32 -11.90 6.66 14.65
CA LEU A 32 -11.72 7.16 16.02
C LEU A 32 -10.66 8.26 16.11
N VAL A 33 -9.84 8.43 15.08
CA VAL A 33 -8.80 9.46 15.00
C VAL A 33 -9.38 10.69 14.31
N PRO A 34 -9.12 11.92 14.80
CA PRO A 34 -9.53 13.13 14.11
C PRO A 34 -8.98 13.18 12.67
N ALA A 35 -9.85 13.43 11.70
CA ALA A 35 -9.49 13.44 10.27
C ALA A 35 -8.44 14.51 9.90
N ALA A 36 -8.34 15.58 10.70
CA ALA A 36 -7.34 16.62 10.50
C ALA A 36 -6.03 16.24 11.22
N GLY A 37 -5.04 15.78 10.46
CA GLY A 37 -3.69 15.56 10.96
C GLY A 37 -2.80 14.84 9.96
N ALA A 38 -1.54 15.26 9.85
CA ALA A 38 -0.53 14.51 9.11
C ALA A 38 0.20 13.57 10.07
N GLY A 39 0.14 12.27 9.81
CA GLY A 39 0.93 11.26 10.50
C GLY A 39 2.34 11.17 9.92
N ARG A 40 3.34 10.89 10.76
CA ARG A 40 4.68 10.49 10.29
C ARG A 40 5.04 9.15 10.92
N ALA A 41 5.34 8.17 10.06
CA ALA A 41 5.74 6.83 10.46
C ALA A 41 7.07 6.43 9.79
N THR A 42 7.65 5.32 10.23
CA THR A 42 8.88 4.75 9.66
C THR A 42 8.77 3.22 9.67
N VAL A 43 9.05 2.60 8.53
CA VAL A 43 9.11 1.13 8.40
C VAL A 43 10.53 0.69 8.72
N ILE A 44 10.67 -0.30 9.62
CA ILE A 44 11.97 -0.76 10.13
C ILE A 44 12.06 -2.27 9.91
N ALA A 45 13.13 -2.73 9.23
CA ALA A 45 13.51 -4.13 9.19
C ALA A 45 14.16 -4.53 10.53
N ARG A 46 13.68 -5.60 11.16
CA ARG A 46 14.17 -6.05 12.48
C ARG A 46 15.28 -7.09 12.39
N GLU A 47 15.61 -7.51 11.18
CA GLU A 47 16.62 -8.51 10.83
C GLU A 47 17.28 -8.08 9.51
N ASP A 48 18.44 -8.67 9.19
CA ASP A 48 19.14 -8.41 7.92
C ASP A 48 18.26 -8.82 6.73
N ALA A 49 18.08 -7.90 5.78
CA ALA A 49 17.15 -8.10 4.67
C ALA A 49 17.60 -7.43 3.37
N ILE A 50 17.12 -7.95 2.24
CA ILE A 50 17.18 -7.28 0.94
C ILE A 50 15.84 -6.61 0.67
N LEU A 51 15.87 -5.30 0.41
CA LEU A 51 14.65 -4.55 0.11
C LEU A 51 14.13 -4.90 -1.28
N CYS A 52 12.85 -5.29 -1.35
CA CYS A 52 12.10 -5.52 -2.59
C CYS A 52 10.63 -5.12 -2.37
N GLY A 53 9.88 -4.86 -3.45
CA GLY A 53 8.44 -4.56 -3.37
C GLY A 53 8.09 -3.08 -3.21
N SER A 54 9.04 -2.15 -3.38
CA SER A 54 8.75 -0.71 -3.34
C SER A 54 7.64 -0.24 -4.31
N PRO A 55 7.44 -0.84 -5.52
CA PRO A 55 6.32 -0.46 -6.37
C PRO A 55 4.96 -0.76 -5.74
N TRP A 56 4.82 -1.89 -5.03
CA TRP A 56 3.60 -2.24 -4.30
C TRP A 56 3.36 -1.29 -3.14
N PHE A 57 4.39 -1.01 -2.35
CA PHE A 57 4.28 -0.07 -1.24
C PHE A 57 3.78 1.30 -1.73
N ALA A 58 4.39 1.85 -2.77
CA ALA A 58 3.98 3.13 -3.34
C ALA A 58 2.56 3.09 -3.94
N ALA A 59 2.19 1.99 -4.59
CA ALA A 59 0.86 1.81 -5.16
C ALA A 59 -0.25 1.77 -4.09
N CYS A 60 0.00 1.14 -2.93
CA CYS A 60 -0.97 1.16 -1.82
C CYS A 60 -1.34 2.60 -1.41
N PHE A 61 -0.35 3.48 -1.27
CA PHE A 61 -0.60 4.89 -0.94
C PHE A 61 -1.32 5.59 -2.09
N ARG A 62 -0.83 5.48 -3.34
CA ARG A 62 -1.48 6.12 -4.50
C ARG A 62 -2.95 5.77 -4.68
N GLN A 63 -3.37 4.56 -4.29
CA GLN A 63 -4.77 4.14 -4.40
C GLN A 63 -5.65 4.62 -3.21
N LEU A 64 -5.06 4.96 -2.08
CA LEU A 64 -5.77 5.40 -0.87
C LEU A 64 -5.74 6.94 -0.68
N ASP A 65 -4.65 7.62 -1.06
CA ASP A 65 -4.45 9.08 -1.00
C ASP A 65 -3.26 9.55 -1.88
#